data_AF-A0A354J7A2-F1
#
_entry.id   AF-A0A354J7A2-F1
#
_cell.length_a   1.000
_cell.length_b   1.000
_cell.length_c   1.000
_cell.angle_alpha   90.00
_cell.angle_beta   90.00
_cell.angle_gamma   90.00
#
_symmetry.space_group_name_H-M   'P 1'
#
loop_
_entity.id
_entity.type
_entity.pdbx_description
1 polymer ?
#
loop_
_entity_poly.entity_id
_entity_poly.type
_entity_poly.pdbx_seq_one_letter_code
_entity_poly.pdbx_strand_id
1 'polypeptide(L)' 'PTNVPEGHFTDTKREEYTTEDIRFTCRADTIYAIVMRWPDDGCVHIKSIGNDYRYLKTSIRSVEILG' A
#
# COMPACT_ATOMS: atom_id res chain seq x y z
N PRO A 1 -1.56 0.67 -9.01
CA PRO A 1 -1.26 2.07 -8.62
C PRO A 1 -2.03 3.05 -9.50
N THR A 2 -2.77 3.96 -8.87
CA THR A 2 -3.53 5.01 -9.55
C THR A 2 -2.58 6.06 -10.14
N ASN A 3 -2.76 6.38 -11.42
CA ASN A 3 -1.91 7.32 -12.14
C ASN A 3 -2.36 8.76 -11.80
N VAL A 4 -1.53 9.54 -11.11
CA VAL A 4 -1.84 10.93 -10.78
C VAL A 4 -1.19 11.84 -11.83
N PRO A 5 -1.95 12.45 -12.76
CA PRO A 5 -1.36 13.38 -13.71
C PRO A 5 -0.90 14.66 -13.00
N GLU A 6 0.36 15.05 -13.23
CA GLU A 6 0.95 16.29 -12.70
C GLU A 6 0.39 17.51 -13.45
N GLY A 7 -0.17 18.49 -12.72
CA GLY A 7 -0.68 19.75 -13.28
C GLY A 7 -1.55 20.56 -12.29
N HIS A 8 -1.50 21.90 -12.38
CA HIS A 8 -2.09 22.86 -11.43
C HIS A 8 -3.63 22.92 -11.42
N PHE A 9 -4.34 21.94 -11.99
CA PHE A 9 -5.79 22.02 -12.19
C PHE A 9 -6.43 20.63 -12.36
N THR A 10 -6.35 19.77 -11.35
CA THR A 10 -7.09 18.48 -11.30
C THR A 10 -7.69 18.22 -9.92
N ASP A 11 -8.34 19.22 -9.35
CA ASP A 11 -9.09 19.06 -8.09
C ASP A 11 -10.45 18.33 -8.29
N THR A 12 -10.93 18.20 -9.53
CA THR A 12 -12.31 17.71 -9.81
C THR A 12 -12.40 16.24 -10.27
N LYS A 13 -11.28 15.54 -10.53
CA LYS A 13 -11.29 14.11 -10.90
C LYS A 13 -10.11 13.39 -10.24
N ARG A 14 -10.22 13.15 -8.94
CA ARG A 14 -9.41 12.09 -8.33
C ARG A 14 -10.06 10.77 -8.73
N GLU A 15 -9.34 9.95 -9.48
CA GLU A 15 -9.75 8.55 -9.64
C GLU A 15 -9.88 7.92 -8.25
N GLU A 16 -10.92 7.11 -8.07
CA GLU A 16 -11.14 6.43 -6.80
C GLU A 16 -9.93 5.56 -6.49
N TYR A 17 -9.43 5.62 -5.26
CA TYR A 17 -8.37 4.71 -4.83
C TYR A 17 -8.82 3.27 -5.04
N THR A 18 -7.88 2.44 -5.46
CA THR A 18 -8.04 1.01 -5.63
C THR A 18 -7.44 0.29 -4.43
N THR A 19 -7.77 -0.99 -4.27
CA THR A 19 -7.17 -1.86 -3.24
C THR A 19 -5.66 -2.05 -3.44
N GLU A 20 -5.15 -1.73 -4.63
CA GLU A 20 -3.73 -1.71 -4.95
C GLU A 20 -3.01 -0.42 -4.51
N ASP A 21 -3.75 0.63 -4.09
CA ASP A 21 -3.17 1.86 -3.58
C ASP A 21 -2.83 1.69 -2.10
N ILE A 22 -1.59 1.28 -1.85
CA ILE A 22 -1.04 1.09 -0.51
C ILE A 22 0.11 2.06 -0.29
N ARG A 23 0.05 2.83 0.79
CA ARG A 23 1.15 3.71 1.22
C ARG A 23 1.94 3.01 2.31
N PHE A 24 3.27 3.07 2.20
CA PHE A 24 4.16 2.50 3.19
C PHE A 24 4.83 3.61 3.99
N THR A 25 4.88 3.42 5.31
CA THR A 25 5.79 4.14 6.19
C THR A 25 6.54 3.11 7.02
N CYS A 26 7.70 3.48 7.56
CA CYS A 26 8.46 2.58 8.41
C CYS A 26 8.99 3.31 9.63
N ARG A 27 9.14 2.56 10.72
CA ARG A 27 9.84 3.00 11.92
C ARG A 27 10.63 1.81 12.45
N ALA A 28 11.95 1.99 12.56
CA ALA A 28 12.87 0.93 12.96
C ALA A 28 12.65 -0.36 12.10
N ASP A 29 12.30 -1.46 12.75
CA ASP A 29 12.06 -2.79 12.15
C ASP A 29 10.59 -3.04 11.76
N THR A 30 9.72 -2.03 11.91
CA THR A 30 8.29 -2.13 11.61
C THR A 30 7.93 -1.36 10.34
N ILE A 31 7.20 -2.02 9.44
CA ILE A 31 6.64 -1.43 8.22
C ILE A 31 5.12 -1.31 8.41
N TYR A 32 4.59 -0.12 8.22
CA TYR A 32 3.15 0.16 8.23
C TYR A 32 2.66 0.21 6.79
N ALA A 33 1.69 -0.64 6.47
CA ALA A 33 0.99 -0.64 5.18
C ALA A 33 -0.39 -0.01 5.37
N ILE A 34 -0.60 1.16 4.78
CA ILE A 34 -1.85 1.92 4.85
C ILE A 34 -2.61 1.69 3.55
N VAL A 35 -3.68 0.90 3.64
CA VAL A 35 -4.53 0.54 2.50
C VAL A 35 -5.53 1.66 2.27
N MET A 36 -5.45 2.32 1.11
CA MET A 36 -6.28 3.50 0.82
C MET A 36 -7.73 3.14 0.49
N ARG A 37 -7.98 1.90 0.05
CA ARG A 37 -9.31 1.31 -0.12
C ARG A 37 -9.32 -0.12 0.36
N TRP A 38 -10.13 -0.41 1.37
CA TRP A 38 -10.26 -1.77 1.89
C TRP A 38 -10.91 -2.70 0.85
N PRO A 39 -10.39 -3.92 0.66
CA PRO A 39 -10.94 -4.87 -0.31
C PRO A 39 -12.20 -5.57 0.22
N ASP A 40 -13.15 -5.87 -0.68
CA ASP A 40 -14.41 -6.53 -0.33
C ASP A 40 -14.23 -7.98 0.15
N ASP A 41 -13.17 -8.65 -0.32
CA ASP A 41 -12.80 -10.02 0.09
C ASP A 41 -11.96 -10.06 1.39
N GLY A 42 -11.64 -8.89 1.96
CA GLY A 42 -10.79 -8.75 3.14
C GLY A 42 -9.31 -9.12 2.92
N CYS A 43 -8.89 -9.38 1.67
CA CYS A 43 -7.54 -9.81 1.34
C CYS A 43 -6.71 -8.67 0.75
N VAL A 44 -5.69 -8.21 1.48
CA VAL A 44 -4.76 -7.17 1.00
C VAL A 44 -3.50 -7.81 0.43
N HIS A 45 -3.24 -7.60 -0.86
CA HIS A 45 -2.06 -8.14 -1.54
C HIS A 45 -0.91 -7.12 -1.62
N ILE A 46 0.13 -7.28 -0.79
CA ILE A 46 1.33 -6.42 -0.82
C ILE A 46 2.40 -7.03 -1.73
N LYS A 47 2.33 -6.71 -3.03
CA LYS A 47 3.24 -7.26 -4.05
C LYS A 47 4.72 -6.91 -3.79
N SER A 48 5.01 -5.70 -3.32
CA SER A 48 6.37 -5.19 -3.08
C SER A 48 7.14 -5.93 -1.97
N ILE A 49 6.46 -6.66 -1.09
CA ILE A 49 7.10 -7.44 -0.02
C ILE A 49 7.21 -8.93 -0.40
N GLY A 50 6.67 -9.32 -1.56
CA GLY A 50 6.76 -10.68 -2.07
C GLY A 50 8.20 -11.12 -2.38
N ASN A 51 8.42 -12.45 -2.35
CA ASN A 51 9.73 -13.07 -2.59
C ASN A 51 10.35 -12.66 -3.94
N ASP A 52 9.53 -12.39 -4.95
CA ASP A 52 9.98 -12.04 -6.30
C ASP A 52 10.70 -10.69 -6.36
N TYR A 53 10.37 -9.77 -5.44
CA TYR A 53 10.82 -8.38 -5.53
C TYR A 53 12.05 -8.08 -4.66
N ARG A 54 12.48 -9.01 -3.79
CA ARG A 54 13.70 -8.93 -2.92
C ARG A 54 13.87 -7.62 -2.12
N TYR A 55 12.84 -6.78 -2.01
CA TYR A 55 12.93 -5.50 -1.29
C TYR A 55 13.02 -5.72 0.22
N LEU A 56 12.39 -6.77 0.74
CA LEU A 56 12.56 -7.19 2.12
C LEU A 56 13.68 -8.24 2.21
N LYS A 57 14.79 -7.87 2.84
CA LYS A 57 15.94 -8.77 3.10
C LYS A 57 15.85 -9.53 4.42
N THR A 58 14.72 -9.38 5.12
CA THR A 58 14.48 -9.97 6.44
C THR A 58 13.20 -10.79 6.43
N SER A 59 13.05 -11.66 7.41
CA SER A 59 11.80 -12.40 7.64
C SER A 59 10.77 -11.53 8.35
N ILE A 60 9.50 -11.74 8.02
CA ILE A 60 8.37 -11.12 8.74
C ILE A 60 8.16 -11.88 10.05
N ARG A 61 8.23 -11.18 11.17
CA ARG A 61 8.05 -11.77 12.51
C ARG A 61 6.57 -11.89 12.89
N SER A 62 5.79 -10.86 12.62
CA SER A 62 4.35 -10.81 12.90
C SER A 62 3.66 -9.88 11.90
N VAL A 63 2.34 -10.03 11.77
CA VAL A 63 1.46 -9.17 10.98
C VAL A 63 0.23 -8.87 11.84
N GLU A 64 -0.11 -7.60 11.97
CA GLU A 64 -1.20 -7.13 12.82
C GLU A 64 -2.00 -6.05 12.07
N ILE A 65 -3.33 -6.08 12.23
CA ILE A 65 -4.21 -5.01 11.78
C ILE A 65 -4.41 -4.09 12.98
N LEU A 66 -4.17 -2.80 12.79
CA LEU A 66 -4.39 -1.78 13.82
C LEU A 66 -5.88 -1.43 13.87
N GLY A 67 -6.51 -1.61 15.04
CA GLY A 67 -7.93 -1.36 15.27
C GLY A 67 -8.35 -1.71 16.69
#